data_AF-A0A0L6JQ20-F1
#
_entry.id   AF-A0A0L6JQ20-F1
#
_cell.length_a   1.000
_cell.length_b   1.000
_cell.length_c   1.000
_cell.angle_alpha   90.00
_cell.angle_beta   90.00
_cell.angle_gamma   90.00
#
_symmetry.space_group_name_H-M   'P 1'
#
loop_
_entity.id
_entity.type
_entity.pdbx_description
1 polymer ?
#
loop_
_entity_poly.entity_id
_entity_poly.type
_entity_poly.pdbx_seq_one_letter_code
_entity_poly.pdbx_strand_id
1 'polypeptide(L)'
;MKDRPKSNTPKTQKRSVVFSTETLEQIEKLAVKKNVFASDIIREFVEKGLAVNGYEENIDTITAIIHQEIETSIKSLANRLAGMINRLTIISAAGYYANIAIISDLIDKDRYSSFEKIEKLARKRALVYANMKSADAIAVFMDDEEMKKAIAEVKGGTAAYVDFDV
;
A
#
# COMPACT_ATOMS: atom_id res chain seq x y z
N MET A 1 -33.09 18.37 65.78
CA MET A 1 -31.75 17.95 65.31
C MET A 1 -31.28 18.95 64.28
N LYS A 2 -30.14 19.63 64.50
CA LYS A 2 -29.54 20.58 63.55
C LYS A 2 -28.79 19.80 62.47
N ASP A 3 -29.30 19.80 61.25
CA ASP A 3 -28.53 19.35 60.07
C ASP A 3 -27.39 20.33 59.81
N ARG A 4 -26.16 19.86 59.95
CA ARG A 4 -24.96 20.58 59.50
C ARG A 4 -24.71 20.24 58.02
N PRO A 5 -24.45 21.21 57.14
CA PRO A 5 -24.09 20.92 55.77
C PRO A 5 -22.74 20.18 55.74
N LYS A 6 -22.70 19.03 55.06
CA LYS A 6 -21.48 18.30 54.75
C LYS A 6 -20.54 19.22 53.97
N SER A 7 -19.43 19.65 54.56
CA SER A 7 -18.42 20.44 53.86
C SER A 7 -17.82 19.60 52.73
N ASN A 8 -18.11 19.97 51.48
CA ASN A 8 -17.55 19.34 50.30
C ASN A 8 -16.12 19.86 50.08
N THR A 9 -15.20 19.57 50.99
CA THR A 9 -13.77 19.84 50.81
C THR A 9 -13.17 18.73 49.94
N PRO A 10 -12.45 19.06 48.85
CA PRO A 10 -11.80 18.06 48.02
C PRO A 10 -10.86 17.17 48.85
N LYS A 11 -10.91 15.86 48.64
CA LYS A 11 -10.05 14.89 49.33
C LYS A 11 -8.60 15.04 48.82
N THR A 12 -7.84 15.94 49.42
CA THR A 12 -6.41 16.14 49.12
C THR A 12 -5.53 15.43 50.15
N GLN A 13 -4.48 14.73 49.70
CA GLN A 13 -3.48 14.10 50.58
C GLN A 13 -2.12 14.80 50.42
N LYS A 14 -1.47 15.17 51.53
CA LYS A 14 -0.11 15.73 51.52
C LYS A 14 0.92 14.61 51.35
N ARG A 15 1.87 14.81 50.44
CA ARG A 15 3.05 13.94 50.23
C ARG A 15 4.30 14.81 50.18
N SER A 16 5.40 14.31 50.76
CA SER A 16 6.71 14.96 50.68
C SER A 16 7.50 14.35 49.53
N VAL A 17 8.12 15.19 48.71
CA VAL A 17 8.95 14.80 47.55
C VAL A 17 10.25 15.57 47.59
N VAL A 18 11.32 14.98 47.08
CA VAL A 18 12.66 15.58 47.06
C VAL A 18 12.96 16.06 45.65
N PHE A 19 13.43 17.29 45.52
CA PHE A 19 13.93 17.87 44.28
C PHE A 19 15.41 18.24 44.44
N SER A 20 16.15 18.31 43.33
CA SER A 20 17.47 18.94 43.35
C SER A 20 17.32 20.44 43.66
N THR A 21 18.35 21.03 44.24
CA THR A 21 18.38 22.47 44.55
C THR A 21 18.14 23.32 43.30
N GLU A 22 18.76 22.95 42.18
CA GLU A 22 18.61 23.63 40.89
C GLU A 22 17.15 23.61 40.37
N THR A 23 16.48 22.46 40.41
CA THR A 23 15.08 22.35 39.96
C THR A 23 14.14 23.18 40.84
N LEU A 24 14.40 23.24 42.14
CA LEU A 24 13.59 24.00 43.08
C LEU A 24 13.72 25.51 42.81
N GLU A 25 14.94 26.01 42.56
CA GLU A 25 15.17 27.40 42.15
C GLU A 25 14.47 27.74 40.83
N GLN A 26 14.48 26.82 39.85
CA GLN A 26 13.80 27.03 38.58
C GLN A 26 12.28 27.11 38.77
N ILE A 27 11.69 26.24 39.59
CA ILE A 27 10.27 26.27 39.91
C ILE A 27 9.89 27.57 40.61
N GLU A 28 10.69 28.04 41.57
CA GLU A 28 10.45 29.30 42.28
C GLU A 28 10.51 30.51 41.34
N LYS A 29 11.52 30.59 40.46
CA LYS A 29 11.60 31.63 39.42
C LYS A 29 10.35 31.65 38.54
N LEU A 30 9.86 30.47 38.16
CA LEU A 30 8.67 30.29 37.32
C LEU A 30 7.38 30.67 38.07
N ALA A 31 7.29 30.33 39.34
CA ALA A 31 6.19 30.67 40.24
C ALA A 31 6.08 32.19 40.44
N VAL A 32 7.22 32.87 40.67
CA VAL A 32 7.30 34.34 40.76
C VAL A 32 6.85 34.98 39.44
N LYS A 33 7.33 34.47 38.30
CA LYS A 33 6.95 34.99 36.97
C LYS A 33 5.46 34.87 36.68
N LYS A 34 4.83 33.75 37.09
CA LYS A 34 3.40 33.49 36.90
C LYS A 34 2.52 34.05 38.04
N ASN A 35 3.11 34.63 39.09
CA ASN A 35 2.41 35.12 40.29
C ASN A 35 1.53 34.04 40.96
N VAL A 36 2.11 32.86 41.16
CA VAL A 36 1.46 31.70 41.80
C VAL A 36 2.41 31.04 42.79
N PHE A 37 1.91 30.13 43.64
CA PHE A 37 2.78 29.38 44.55
C PHE A 37 3.53 28.26 43.82
N ALA A 38 4.74 27.95 44.26
CA ALA A 38 5.53 26.83 43.75
C ALA A 38 4.78 25.50 43.81
N SER A 39 3.94 25.30 44.84
CA SER A 39 3.09 24.11 44.97
C SER A 39 2.07 23.96 43.85
N ASP A 40 1.56 25.07 43.30
CA ASP A 40 0.57 25.04 42.23
C ASP A 40 1.23 24.73 40.90
N ILE A 41 2.45 25.25 40.67
CA ILE A 41 3.29 24.87 39.53
C ILE A 41 3.62 23.38 39.56
N ILE A 42 4.04 22.85 40.72
CA ILE A 42 4.35 21.43 40.87
C ILE A 42 3.11 20.58 40.58
N ARG A 43 1.94 20.97 41.11
CA ARG A 43 0.68 20.24 40.86
C ARG A 43 0.29 20.28 39.38
N GLU A 44 0.39 21.45 38.73
CA GLU A 44 0.12 21.61 37.29
C GLU A 44 1.03 20.71 36.43
N PHE A 45 2.33 20.67 36.74
CA PHE A 45 3.27 19.81 36.00
C PHE A 45 3.04 18.32 36.25
N VAL A 46 2.70 17.93 37.48
CA VAL A 46 2.36 16.54 37.80
C VAL A 46 1.07 16.12 37.08
N GLU A 47 0.04 16.95 37.09
CA GLU A 47 -1.22 16.69 36.35
C GLU A 47 -0.95 16.56 34.85
N LYS A 48 -0.14 17.45 34.27
CA LYS A 48 0.25 17.35 32.85
C LYS A 48 1.08 16.12 32.55
N GLY A 49 2.06 15.78 33.38
CA GLY A 49 2.90 14.60 33.21
C GLY A 49 2.10 13.30 33.28
N LEU A 50 1.16 13.21 34.23
CA LEU A 50 0.23 12.09 34.33
C LEU A 50 -0.71 12.01 33.11
N ALA A 51 -1.15 13.14 32.56
CA ALA A 51 -1.97 13.17 31.36
C ALA A 51 -1.18 12.76 30.08
N VAL A 52 0.09 13.15 29.95
CA VAL A 52 0.95 12.80 28.79
C VAL A 52 1.11 11.29 28.63
N ASN A 53 1.38 10.56 29.71
CA ASN A 53 1.47 9.09 29.65
C ASN A 53 0.15 8.47 29.17
N GLY A 54 -0.99 9.03 29.60
CA GLY A 54 -2.29 8.63 29.09
C GLY A 54 -2.49 8.96 27.59
N TYR A 55 -1.96 10.10 27.11
CA TYR A 55 -2.02 10.45 25.69
C TYR A 55 -1.11 9.57 24.82
N GLU A 56 0.07 9.19 25.29
CA GLU A 56 0.97 8.26 24.57
C GLU A 56 0.34 6.88 24.42
N GLU A 57 -0.22 6.30 25.49
CA GLU A 57 -0.97 5.03 25.43
C GLU A 57 -2.16 5.11 24.45
N ASN A 58 -2.84 6.26 24.40
CA ASN A 58 -3.93 6.49 23.46
C ASN A 58 -3.45 6.60 22.00
N ILE A 59 -2.30 7.22 21.75
CA ILE A 59 -1.70 7.31 20.41
C ILE A 59 -1.31 5.92 19.91
N ASP A 60 -0.68 5.10 20.74
CA ASP A 60 -0.33 3.72 20.37
C ASP A 60 -1.58 2.89 20.05
N THR A 61 -2.63 3.03 20.86
CA THR A 61 -3.91 2.39 20.64
C THR A 61 -4.55 2.83 19.31
N ILE A 62 -4.58 4.14 19.03
CA ILE A 62 -5.11 4.68 17.77
C ILE A 62 -4.29 4.18 16.58
N THR A 63 -2.97 4.16 16.70
CA THR A 63 -2.06 3.71 15.64
C THR A 63 -2.28 2.23 15.33
N ALA A 64 -2.45 1.39 16.36
CA ALA A 64 -2.77 -0.02 16.21
C ALA A 64 -4.12 -0.24 15.49
N ILE A 65 -5.15 0.53 15.86
CA ILE A 65 -6.47 0.48 15.20
C ILE A 65 -6.35 0.88 13.73
N ILE A 66 -5.64 1.97 13.43
CA ILE A 66 -5.43 2.44 12.06
C ILE A 66 -4.72 1.36 11.23
N HIS A 67 -3.64 0.76 11.75
CA HIS A 67 -2.94 -0.31 11.04
C HIS A 67 -3.84 -1.52 10.78
N GLN A 68 -4.62 -1.94 11.76
CA GLN A 68 -5.55 -3.07 11.61
C GLN A 68 -6.62 -2.77 10.55
N GLU A 69 -7.17 -1.56 10.52
CA GLU A 69 -8.18 -1.16 9.54
C GLU A 69 -7.60 -1.10 8.12
N ILE A 70 -6.39 -0.54 7.98
CA ILE A 70 -5.66 -0.51 6.71
C ILE A 70 -5.37 -1.93 6.23
N GLU A 71 -4.87 -2.80 7.09
CA GLU A 71 -4.55 -4.19 6.73
C GLU A 71 -5.80 -4.96 6.28
N THR A 72 -6.91 -4.77 7.01
CA THR A 72 -8.20 -5.39 6.67
C THR A 72 -8.72 -4.90 5.31
N SER A 73 -8.63 -3.59 5.07
CA SER A 73 -9.03 -2.96 3.81
C SER A 73 -8.17 -3.44 2.63
N ILE A 74 -6.85 -3.49 2.80
CA ILE A 74 -5.90 -3.97 1.78
C ILE A 74 -6.15 -5.45 1.48
N LYS A 75 -6.33 -6.30 2.51
CA LYS A 75 -6.64 -7.73 2.31
C LYS A 75 -7.94 -7.94 1.54
N SER A 76 -8.99 -7.18 1.86
CA SER A 76 -10.26 -7.23 1.14
C SER A 76 -10.10 -6.83 -0.33
N LEU A 77 -9.36 -5.74 -0.60
CA LEU A 77 -9.08 -5.28 -1.95
C LEU A 77 -8.25 -6.30 -2.74
N ALA A 78 -7.21 -6.87 -2.13
CA ALA A 78 -6.36 -7.90 -2.73
C ALA A 78 -7.18 -9.14 -3.13
N ASN A 79 -8.09 -9.61 -2.27
CA ASN A 79 -8.97 -10.74 -2.58
C ASN A 79 -9.91 -10.44 -3.75
N ARG A 80 -10.48 -9.23 -3.78
CA ARG A 80 -11.32 -8.79 -4.90
C ARG A 80 -10.53 -8.71 -6.21
N LEU A 81 -9.32 -8.17 -6.16
CA LEU A 81 -8.42 -8.07 -7.30
C LEU A 81 -8.05 -9.45 -7.83
N ALA A 82 -7.68 -10.38 -6.96
CA ALA A 82 -7.40 -11.77 -7.33
C ALA A 82 -8.62 -12.43 -8.01
N GLY A 83 -9.83 -12.20 -7.47
CA GLY A 83 -11.08 -12.67 -8.07
C GLY A 83 -11.34 -12.08 -9.47
N MET A 84 -11.06 -10.79 -9.68
CA MET A 84 -11.19 -10.14 -10.98
C MET A 84 -10.15 -10.65 -11.98
N ILE A 85 -8.89 -10.80 -11.56
CA ILE A 85 -7.82 -11.37 -12.39
C ILE A 85 -8.21 -12.77 -12.86
N ASN A 86 -8.73 -13.62 -11.97
CA ASN A 86 -9.16 -14.97 -12.36
C ASN A 86 -10.27 -14.94 -13.42
N ARG A 87 -11.27 -14.07 -13.26
CA ARG A 87 -12.35 -13.90 -14.26
C ARG A 87 -11.81 -13.37 -15.58
N LEU A 88 -10.92 -12.39 -15.55
CA LEU A 88 -10.28 -11.83 -16.75
C LEU A 88 -9.47 -12.90 -17.48
N THR A 89 -8.72 -13.74 -16.76
CA THR A 89 -7.97 -14.86 -17.33
C THR A 89 -8.90 -15.86 -18.02
N ILE A 90 -10.03 -16.21 -17.41
CA ILE A 90 -11.02 -17.13 -18.01
C ILE A 90 -11.60 -16.51 -19.30
N ILE A 91 -12.01 -15.24 -19.26
CA ILE A 91 -12.58 -14.53 -20.43
C ILE A 91 -11.53 -14.43 -21.55
N SER A 92 -10.30 -14.04 -21.21
CA SER A 92 -9.19 -13.92 -22.16
C SER A 92 -8.87 -15.27 -22.80
N ALA A 93 -8.77 -16.34 -22.01
CA ALA A 93 -8.57 -17.69 -22.51
C ALA A 93 -9.73 -18.15 -23.41
N ALA A 94 -10.98 -17.87 -23.02
CA ALA A 94 -12.15 -18.19 -23.84
C ALA A 94 -12.11 -17.46 -25.19
N GLY A 95 -11.79 -16.16 -25.21
CA GLY A 95 -11.62 -15.39 -26.44
C GLY A 95 -10.47 -15.91 -27.31
N TYR A 96 -9.35 -16.26 -26.68
CA TYR A 96 -8.20 -16.86 -27.36
C TYR A 96 -8.55 -18.19 -28.03
N TYR A 97 -9.20 -19.11 -27.32
CA TYR A 97 -9.59 -20.40 -27.87
C TYR A 97 -10.75 -20.29 -28.87
N ALA A 98 -11.67 -19.35 -28.71
CA ALA A 98 -12.70 -19.06 -29.71
C ALA A 98 -12.07 -18.59 -31.03
N ASN A 99 -11.07 -17.71 -30.96
CA ASN A 99 -10.32 -17.28 -32.15
C ASN A 99 -9.57 -18.45 -32.80
N ILE A 100 -8.95 -19.31 -32.00
CA ILE A 100 -8.31 -20.53 -32.51
C ILE A 100 -9.33 -21.43 -33.22
N ALA A 101 -10.49 -21.67 -32.62
CA ALA A 101 -11.53 -22.52 -33.18
C ALA A 101 -12.07 -21.97 -34.50
N ILE A 102 -12.34 -20.66 -34.57
CA ILE A 102 -12.79 -19.99 -35.79
C ILE A 102 -11.72 -20.10 -36.89
N ILE A 103 -10.45 -19.83 -36.57
CA ILE A 103 -9.37 -19.90 -37.56
C ILE A 103 -9.14 -21.35 -38.01
N SER A 104 -9.22 -22.31 -37.08
CA SER A 104 -9.11 -23.75 -37.33
C SER A 104 -10.20 -24.25 -38.30
N ASP A 105 -11.41 -23.72 -38.19
CA ASP A 105 -12.53 -24.04 -39.08
C ASP A 105 -12.41 -23.35 -40.45
N LEU A 106 -11.83 -22.14 -40.50
CA LEU A 106 -11.68 -21.34 -41.72
C LEU A 106 -10.43 -21.67 -42.55
N ILE A 107 -9.40 -22.29 -41.96
CA ILE A 107 -8.16 -22.64 -42.64
C ILE A 107 -8.27 -24.04 -43.26
N ASP A 108 -7.85 -24.16 -44.52
CA ASP A 108 -7.77 -25.43 -45.23
C ASP A 108 -6.89 -26.45 -44.49
N LYS A 109 -7.30 -27.73 -44.43
CA LYS A 109 -6.69 -28.77 -43.58
C LYS A 109 -5.19 -28.95 -43.84
N ASP A 110 -4.73 -28.65 -45.05
CA ASP A 110 -3.32 -28.72 -45.44
C ASP A 110 -2.45 -27.62 -44.82
N ARG A 111 -3.06 -26.52 -44.36
CA ARG A 111 -2.39 -25.39 -43.70
C ARG A 111 -2.46 -25.43 -42.18
N TYR A 112 -3.12 -26.43 -41.59
CA TYR A 112 -3.28 -26.59 -40.14
C TYR A 112 -1.93 -26.66 -39.40
N SER A 113 -0.93 -27.31 -39.99
CA SER A 113 0.45 -27.38 -39.49
C SER A 113 1.16 -26.02 -39.43
N SER A 114 0.72 -25.04 -40.25
CA SER A 114 1.24 -23.67 -40.21
C SER A 114 0.61 -22.89 -39.06
N PHE A 115 -0.68 -23.10 -38.79
CA PHE A 115 -1.37 -22.47 -37.68
C PHE A 115 -0.76 -22.83 -36.31
N GLU A 116 -0.43 -24.11 -36.08
CA GLU A 116 0.21 -24.54 -34.83
C GLU A 116 1.58 -23.86 -34.61
N LYS A 117 2.35 -23.65 -35.68
CA LYS A 117 3.64 -22.93 -35.61
C LYS A 117 3.43 -21.46 -35.28
N ILE A 118 2.46 -20.81 -35.91
CA ILE A 118 2.09 -19.41 -35.69
C ILE A 118 1.63 -19.20 -34.24
N GLU A 119 0.77 -20.08 -33.74
CA GLU A 119 0.27 -20.07 -32.35
C GLU A 119 1.42 -20.19 -31.36
N LYS A 120 2.35 -21.13 -31.58
CA LYS A 120 3.49 -21.37 -30.70
C LYS A 120 4.45 -20.18 -30.65
N LEU A 121 4.71 -19.54 -31.80
CA LEU A 121 5.51 -18.31 -31.89
C LEU A 121 4.83 -17.14 -31.18
N ALA A 122 3.53 -16.95 -31.40
CA ALA A 122 2.75 -15.91 -30.73
C ALA A 122 2.73 -16.09 -29.21
N ARG A 123 2.52 -17.32 -28.72
CA ARG A 123 2.56 -17.66 -27.29
C ARG A 123 3.94 -17.42 -26.68
N LYS A 124 5.02 -17.79 -27.39
CA LYS A 124 6.39 -17.54 -26.93
C LYS A 124 6.67 -16.04 -26.78
N ARG A 125 6.25 -15.22 -27.74
CA ARG A 125 6.39 -13.76 -27.66
C ARG A 125 5.53 -13.15 -26.55
N ALA A 126 4.28 -13.59 -26.39
CA ALA A 126 3.42 -13.15 -25.29
C ALA A 126 4.05 -13.44 -23.91
N LEU A 127 4.73 -14.57 -23.75
CA LEU A 127 5.46 -14.91 -22.51
C LEU A 127 6.66 -13.98 -22.27
N VAL A 128 7.37 -13.55 -23.32
CA VAL A 128 8.46 -12.56 -23.19
C VAL A 128 7.90 -11.22 -22.73
N TYR A 129 6.82 -10.73 -23.34
CA TYR A 129 6.16 -9.48 -22.91
C TYR A 129 5.66 -9.54 -21.47
N ALA A 130 5.10 -10.67 -21.04
CA ALA A 130 4.60 -10.85 -19.66
C ALA A 130 5.73 -10.80 -18.61
N ASN A 131 6.97 -11.13 -18.98
CA ASN A 131 8.13 -11.13 -18.08
C ASN A 131 8.93 -9.82 -18.11
N MET A 132 8.59 -8.88 -19.00
CA MET A 132 9.20 -7.55 -19.07
C MET A 132 8.58 -6.61 -18.04
N LYS A 133 9.33 -5.57 -17.62
CA LYS A 133 8.73 -4.48 -16.84
C LYS A 133 7.71 -3.74 -17.71
N SER A 134 6.60 -3.31 -17.12
CA SER A 134 5.44 -2.79 -17.86
C SER A 134 5.78 -1.60 -18.78
N ALA A 135 6.68 -0.71 -18.36
CA ALA A 135 7.12 0.42 -19.19
C ALA A 135 7.93 -0.04 -20.42
N ASP A 136 8.83 -1.01 -20.22
CA ASP A 136 9.68 -1.56 -21.28
C ASP A 136 8.84 -2.38 -22.27
N ALA A 137 7.88 -3.16 -21.78
CA ALA A 137 6.96 -3.94 -22.60
C ALA A 137 6.09 -3.04 -23.50
N ILE A 138 5.63 -1.90 -22.99
CA ILE A 138 4.84 -0.92 -23.76
C ILE A 138 5.71 -0.23 -24.80
N ALA A 139 6.94 0.16 -24.46
CA ALA A 139 7.87 0.77 -25.41
C ALA A 139 8.19 -0.17 -26.59
N VAL A 140 8.49 -1.44 -26.30
CA VAL A 140 8.75 -2.51 -27.28
C VAL A 140 7.50 -2.82 -28.12
N PHE A 141 6.31 -2.79 -27.51
CA PHE A 141 5.05 -3.02 -28.24
C PHE A 141 4.68 -1.85 -29.18
N MET A 142 4.99 -0.62 -28.78
CA MET A 142 4.71 0.60 -29.54
C MET A 142 5.79 0.92 -30.58
N ASP A 143 6.91 0.19 -30.58
CA ASP A 143 7.94 0.30 -31.61
C ASP A 143 7.48 -0.42 -32.89
N ASP A 144 7.11 0.38 -33.89
CA ASP A 144 6.62 -0.10 -35.18
C ASP A 144 7.62 -1.01 -35.91
N GLU A 145 8.94 -0.83 -35.74
CA GLU A 145 9.96 -1.66 -36.38
C GLU A 145 10.09 -3.03 -35.71
N GLU A 146 10.02 -3.08 -34.39
CA GLU A 146 9.96 -4.34 -33.67
C GLU A 146 8.65 -5.09 -33.91
N MET A 147 7.54 -4.36 -34.04
CA MET A 147 6.24 -4.94 -34.35
C MET A 147 6.19 -5.52 -35.77
N LYS A 148 6.78 -4.86 -36.77
CA LYS A 148 6.91 -5.41 -38.13
C LYS A 148 7.76 -6.69 -38.15
N LYS A 149 8.90 -6.70 -37.44
CA LYS A 149 9.73 -7.91 -37.28
C LYS A 149 8.94 -9.04 -36.60
N ALA A 150 8.14 -8.71 -35.60
CA ALA A 150 7.24 -9.64 -34.92
C ALA A 150 6.26 -10.31 -35.87
N ILE A 151 5.57 -9.50 -36.67
CA ILE A 151 4.57 -9.96 -37.62
C ILE A 151 5.22 -10.82 -38.72
N ALA A 152 6.43 -10.46 -39.17
CA ALA A 152 7.16 -11.22 -40.18
C ALA A 152 7.60 -12.60 -39.68
N GLU A 153 8.14 -12.70 -38.46
CA GLU A 153 8.47 -13.97 -37.83
C GLU A 153 7.24 -14.85 -37.60
N VAL A 154 6.15 -14.26 -37.11
CA VAL A 154 4.89 -14.97 -36.88
C VAL A 154 4.31 -15.48 -38.20
N LYS A 155 4.49 -14.77 -39.33
CA LYS A 155 4.06 -15.23 -40.66
C LYS A 155 4.99 -16.27 -41.31
N GLY A 156 6.10 -16.65 -40.66
CA GLY A 156 7.02 -17.68 -41.14
C GLY A 156 8.07 -17.19 -42.13
N GLY A 157 8.33 -15.88 -42.22
CA GLY A 157 9.45 -15.35 -42.99
C GLY A 157 10.77 -15.55 -42.24
N THR A 158 11.77 -16.16 -42.88
CA THR A 158 13.16 -16.09 -42.43
C THR A 158 13.53 -14.62 -42.26
N ALA A 159 14.15 -14.26 -41.14
CA ALA A 159 14.73 -12.94 -40.91
C ALA A 159 15.77 -12.67 -41.99
N ALA A 160 15.35 -12.09 -43.12
CA ALA A 160 16.25 -11.50 -44.09
C ALA A 160 16.82 -10.25 -43.41
N TYR A 161 18.10 -10.33 -43.11
CA TYR A 161 18.98 -9.22 -42.78
C TYR A 161 18.64 -8.02 -43.68
N VAL A 162 18.05 -6.97 -43.12
CA VAL A 162 17.96 -5.68 -43.80
C VAL A 162 19.03 -4.82 -43.16
N ASP A 163 20.14 -4.74 -43.89
CA ASP A 163 21.23 -3.80 -43.66
C ASP A 163 20.64 -2.39 -43.82
N PHE A 164 20.73 -1.57 -42.76
CA PHE A 164 20.31 -0.18 -42.82
C PHE A 164 21.51 0.67 -43.23
N ASP A 165 21.76 0.73 -44.54
CA ASP A 165 22.48 1.82 -45.17
C ASP A 165 21.79 2.15 -46.50
N VAL A 166 20.95 3.19 -46.49
CA VAL A 166 20.87 4.39 -47.37
C VAL A 166 19.58 5.15 -47.05
#